data_AF-A0A8S3BS06-F1
#
_entry.id   AF-A0A8S3BS06-F1
#
_cell.length_a   1.000
_cell.length_b   1.000
_cell.length_c   1.000
_cell.angle_alpha   90.00
_cell.angle_beta   90.00
_cell.angle_gamma   90.00
#
_symmetry.space_group_name_H-M   'P 1'
#
loop_
_entity.id
_entity.type
_entity.pdbx_description
1 polymer ?
#
loop_
_entity_poly.entity_id
_entity_poly.type
_entity_poly.pdbx_seq_one_letter_code
_entity_poly.pdbx_strand_id
1 'polypeptide(L)' 'MDDVNLLNSSTGSSSASSPSNSVIESAAMYSSDDIRTIEEMFPAIDRQIIIDLLEKHGGNKDLVVNNLLQNSVS' A
#
# COMPACT_ATOMS: atom_id res chain seq x y z
N MET A 1 2.49 3.51 -60.36
CA MET A 1 3.00 2.28 -59.74
C MET A 1 4.49 2.50 -59.54
N ASP A 2 5.04 2.85 -58.39
CA ASP A 2 4.51 2.87 -57.02
C ASP A 2 5.31 3.92 -56.21
N ASP A 3 4.60 4.74 -55.46
CA ASP A 3 5.14 5.65 -54.46
C ASP A 3 5.82 4.85 -53.32
N VAL A 4 7.15 4.71 -53.37
CA VAL A 4 7.91 4.19 -52.22
C VAL A 4 8.43 5.34 -51.37
N ASN A 5 7.50 5.92 -50.62
CA ASN A 5 7.74 6.79 -49.48
C ASN A 5 8.47 5.99 -48.37
N LEU A 6 9.78 5.91 -48.48
CA LEU A 6 10.64 5.24 -47.50
C LEU A 6 10.93 6.19 -46.33
N LEU A 7 10.49 5.72 -45.16
CA LEU A 7 10.87 6.17 -43.81
C LEU A 7 10.07 7.37 -43.27
N ASN A 8 8.79 7.08 -43.00
CA ASN A 8 8.07 7.59 -41.84
C ASN A 8 9.02 7.70 -40.64
N SER A 9 9.33 8.95 -40.28
CA SER A 9 9.96 9.33 -39.03
C SER A 9 8.96 9.11 -37.91
N SER A 10 8.76 7.85 -37.51
CA SER A 10 8.07 7.55 -36.26
C SER A 10 9.07 7.70 -35.14
N THR A 11 9.12 8.94 -34.64
CA THR A 11 9.44 9.24 -33.26
C THR A 11 8.66 8.25 -32.37
N GLY A 12 9.38 7.24 -31.91
CA GLY A 12 8.91 6.25 -30.96
C GLY A 12 8.64 6.95 -29.64
N SER A 13 7.43 7.48 -29.57
CA SER A 13 6.63 7.85 -28.42
C SER A 13 7.19 7.37 -27.09
N SER A 14 7.45 8.35 -26.25
CA SER A 14 7.41 8.31 -24.80
C SER A 14 6.45 7.24 -24.28
N SER A 15 6.97 6.09 -23.88
CA SER A 15 6.30 5.24 -22.91
C SER A 15 6.71 5.74 -21.53
N ALA A 16 6.03 6.80 -21.10
CA ALA A 16 5.87 7.13 -19.71
C ALA A 16 5.11 5.97 -19.04
N SER A 17 5.84 4.91 -18.70
CA SER A 17 5.32 3.84 -17.86
C SER A 17 5.47 4.27 -16.42
N SER A 18 4.42 4.95 -15.96
CA SER A 18 4.13 5.33 -14.58
C SER A 18 4.53 4.24 -13.56
N PRO A 19 5.06 4.62 -12.39
CA PRO A 19 4.51 4.19 -11.13
C PRO A 19 3.62 5.34 -10.62
N SER A 20 2.32 5.16 -10.78
CA SER A 20 1.45 4.91 -9.63
C SER A 20 1.18 6.17 -8.82
N ASN A 21 0.14 6.86 -9.28
CA ASN A 21 -0.89 7.47 -8.45
C ASN A 21 -0.39 8.33 -7.27
N SER A 22 -0.41 9.64 -7.45
CA SER A 22 -0.50 10.61 -6.35
C SER A 22 -1.83 10.44 -5.60
N VAL A 23 -1.97 9.37 -4.82
CA VAL A 23 -2.93 9.36 -3.72
C VAL A 23 -2.27 10.13 -2.61
N ILE A 24 -2.65 11.40 -2.50
CA ILE A 24 -2.77 12.17 -1.27
C ILE A 24 -2.36 11.33 -0.03
N GLU A 25 -1.07 11.35 0.31
CA GLU A 25 -0.56 10.77 1.55
C GLU A 25 -0.85 11.78 2.67
N SER A 26 -2.14 12.07 2.85
CA SER A 26 -2.62 12.80 4.02
C SER A 26 -2.49 11.87 5.22
N ALA A 27 -1.32 11.90 5.84
CA ALA A 27 -1.08 11.50 7.23
C ALA A 27 -1.61 10.11 7.63
N ALA A 28 -1.67 9.14 6.73
CA ALA A 28 -1.90 7.76 7.11
C ALA A 28 -0.64 7.27 7.83
N MET A 29 -0.64 7.31 9.16
CA MET A 29 0.50 6.86 9.96
C MET A 29 0.79 5.36 9.78
N TYR A 30 -0.13 4.61 9.16
CA TYR A 30 -0.04 3.18 8.89
C TYR A 30 -0.41 2.87 7.45
N SER A 31 0.26 1.87 6.86
CA SER A 31 -0.04 1.37 5.52
C SER A 31 -1.12 0.28 5.55
N SER A 32 -1.76 0.07 4.39
CA SER A 32 -2.66 -1.07 4.18
C SER A 32 -1.93 -2.41 4.38
N ASP A 33 -0.64 -2.46 4.06
CA ASP A 33 0.23 -3.61 4.31
C ASP A 33 0.43 -3.88 5.80
N ASP A 34 0.52 -2.83 6.64
CA ASP A 34 0.66 -3.00 8.09
C ASP A 34 -0.59 -3.63 8.69
N ILE A 35 -1.77 -3.15 8.27
CA ILE A 35 -3.06 -3.70 8.68
C ILE A 35 -3.13 -5.18 8.31
N ARG A 36 -2.82 -5.50 7.05
CA ARG A 36 -2.85 -6.88 6.55
C ARG A 36 -1.91 -7.79 7.32
N THR A 37 -0.69 -7.32 7.60
CA THR A 37 0.30 -8.08 8.37
C THR A 37 -0.22 -8.41 9.76
N ILE A 38 -0.84 -7.44 10.44
CA ILE A 38 -1.45 -7.66 11.76
C ILE A 38 -2.65 -8.62 11.65
N GLU A 39 -3.48 -8.49 10.61
CA GLU A 39 -4.61 -9.38 10.34
C GLU A 39 -4.16 -10.84 10.14
N GLU A 40 -3.03 -11.06 9.44
CA GLU A 40 -2.44 -12.38 9.24
C GLU A 40 -1.86 -12.98 10.53
N MET A 41 -1.29 -12.15 11.42
CA MET A 41 -0.78 -12.60 12.72
C MET A 41 -1.90 -12.82 13.75
N PHE A 42 -2.97 -12.04 13.67
CA PHE A 42 -4.11 -12.08 14.59
C PHE A 42 -5.42 -12.21 13.81
N PRO A 43 -5.71 -13.37 13.19
CA PRO A 43 -6.94 -13.56 12.41
C PRO A 43 -8.21 -13.53 13.28
N ALA A 44 -8.06 -13.58 14.61
CA ALA A 44 -9.15 -13.40 15.56
C ALA A 44 -9.48 -11.93 15.86
N ILE A 45 -8.62 -10.99 15.43
CA ILE A 45 -8.79 -9.55 15.66
C ILE A 45 -9.37 -8.91 14.41
N ASP A 46 -10.45 -8.15 14.62
CA ASP A 46 -11.14 -7.46 13.54
C ASP A 46 -10.29 -6.35 12.94
N ARG A 47 -10.37 -6.18 11.62
CA ARG A 47 -9.64 -5.14 10.88
C ARG A 47 -9.88 -3.74 11.46
N GLN A 48 -11.10 -3.48 11.92
CA GLN A 48 -11.46 -2.19 12.53
C GLN A 48 -10.68 -1.94 13.83
N ILE A 49 -10.45 -2.99 14.63
CA ILE A 49 -9.67 -2.92 15.87
C ILE A 49 -8.20 -2.67 15.56
N ILE A 50 -7.67 -3.30 14.51
CA ILE A 50 -6.30 -3.06 14.05
C ILE A 50 -6.09 -1.59 13.68
N ILE A 51 -7.04 -1.02 12.91
CA ILE A 51 -7.01 0.40 12.54
C ILE A 51 -7.06 1.30 13.78
N ASP A 52 -7.99 1.05 14.70
CA ASP A 52 -8.13 1.83 15.93
C ASP A 52 -6.85 1.79 16.80
N LEU A 53 -6.24 0.61 16.93
CA LEU A 53 -4.95 0.48 17.63
C LEU A 53 -3.82 1.19 16.90
N LEU A 54 -3.75 1.08 15.56
CA LEU A 54 -2.74 1.79 14.78
C LEU A 54 -2.92 3.30 14.93
N GLU A 55 -4.12 3.85 14.82
CA GLU A 55 -4.40 5.26 15.06
C GLU A 55 -3.99 5.69 16.48
N LYS A 56 -4.38 4.91 17.49
CA LYS A 56 -4.05 5.16 18.89
C LYS A 56 -2.55 5.14 19.18
N HIS A 57 -1.81 4.29 18.49
CA HIS A 57 -0.36 4.14 18.62
C HIS A 57 0.42 4.97 17.59
N GLY A 58 -0.23 5.86 16.83
CA GLY A 58 0.42 6.73 15.85
C GLY A 58 1.05 5.96 14.70
N GLY A 59 0.37 4.91 14.22
CA GLY A 59 0.81 4.04 13.14
C GLY A 59 1.86 3.00 13.53
N ASN A 60 2.17 2.88 14.81
CA ASN A 60 3.26 2.03 15.25
C ASN A 60 2.84 0.57 15.36
N LYS A 61 2.96 -0.17 14.25
CA LYS A 61 2.62 -1.59 14.12
C LYS A 61 3.18 -2.44 15.27
N ASP A 62 4.44 -2.25 15.64
CA ASP A 62 5.09 -3.12 16.63
C ASP A 62 4.50 -2.96 18.03
N LEU A 63 4.04 -1.75 18.39
CA LEU A 63 3.30 -1.51 19.62
C LEU A 63 1.93 -2.22 19.59
N VAL A 64 1.23 -2.13 18.45
CA VAL A 64 -0.07 -2.79 18.26
C VAL A 64 0.08 -4.30 18.40
N VAL A 65 1.06 -4.89 17.70
CA VAL A 65 1.35 -6.33 17.76
C VAL A 65 1.70 -6.77 19.17
N ASN A 66 2.58 -6.04 19.87
CA ASN A 66 2.93 -6.37 21.25
C ASN A 66 1.73 -6.28 22.20
N ASN A 67 0.83 -5.32 21.98
CA ASN A 67 -0.40 -5.19 22.75
C ASN A 67 -1.35 -6.37 22.49
N LEU A 68 -1.54 -6.76 21.23
CA LEU A 68 -2.36 -7.91 20.85
C LEU A 68 -1.77 -9.23 21.36
N LEU A 69 -0.45 -9.41 21.32
CA LEU A 69 0.22 -10.59 21.91
C LEU A 69 -0.06 -10.71 23.41
N GLN A 70 0.04 -9.61 24.15
CA GLN A 70 -0.19 -9.62 25.60
C GLN A 70 -1.65 -9.93 25.96
N ASN A 71 -2.62 -9.49 25.15
CA ASN A 71 -4.04 -9.76 25.39
C ASN A 71 -4.48 -11.16 24.92
N SER A 72 -3.75 -11.81 24.00
CA SER A 72 -4.09 -13.17 23.52
C SER A 72 -3.60 -14.31 24.42
N VAL A 73 -2.70 -14.07 25.39
CA VAL A 73 -2.03 -15.13 26.18
C VAL A 73 -2.53 -15.20 27.64
N SER A 74 -3.75 -14.72 27.94
CA SER A 74 -4.38 -14.90 29.27
C SER A 74 -5.40 -16.03 29.30
#